data_AF-A0AAN0R5S0-F1
#
_entry.id   AF-A0AAN0R5S0-F1
#
_cell.length_a   1.000
_cell.length_b   1.000
_cell.length_c   1.000
_cell.angle_alpha   90.00
_cell.angle_beta   90.00
_cell.angle_gamma   90.00
#
_symmetry.space_group_name_H-M   'P 1'
#
loop_
_entity.id
_entity.type
_entity.pdbx_description
1 polymer ?
#
loop_
_entity_poly.entity_id
_entity_poly.type
_entity_poly.pdbx_seq_one_letter_code
_entity_poly.pdbx_strand_id
1 'polypeptide(L)'
;MNLQTRDDLSFTQRDGEGRMINWPRNNPGVATDWGKGIGYFEHEVAELAANNETEAFHAIEFAIIGMGGRYTCLEMGFAESVARAAIIGLRAMRNGVERFEPNNFDGE
;
A
#
# COMPACT_ATOMS: atom_id res chain seq x y z
N MET A 1 -4.80 14.79 5.31
CA MET A 1 -4.19 15.66 4.28
C MET A 1 -5.28 15.89 3.24
N ASN A 2 -4.99 16.13 1.96
CA ASN A 2 -5.98 15.91 0.91
C ASN A 2 -5.32 15.05 -0.17
N LEU A 3 -5.22 13.76 0.08
CA LEU A 3 -4.55 12.81 -0.82
C LEU A 3 -5.48 12.46 -1.99
N GLN A 4 -5.07 12.76 -3.22
CA GLN A 4 -5.88 12.59 -4.42
C GLN A 4 -5.24 11.67 -5.46
N THR A 5 -3.91 11.63 -5.47
CA THR A 5 -3.11 10.84 -6.41
C THR A 5 -1.95 10.18 -5.69
N ARG A 6 -1.31 9.22 -6.36
CA ARG A 6 -0.08 8.60 -5.85
C ARG A 6 1.02 9.62 -5.59
N ASP A 7 1.12 10.71 -6.35
CA ASP A 7 2.12 11.77 -6.13
C ASP A 7 2.02 12.42 -4.74
N ASP A 8 0.88 12.31 -4.06
CA ASP A 8 0.67 12.86 -2.72
C ASP A 8 1.18 11.94 -1.59
N LEU A 9 1.51 10.68 -1.90
CA LEU A 9 1.91 9.67 -0.92
C LEU A 9 3.39 9.79 -0.56
N SER A 10 3.68 9.82 0.74
CA SER A 10 5.03 10.02 1.29
C SER A 10 6.02 8.90 0.94
N PHE A 11 5.51 7.70 0.62
CA PHE A 11 6.30 6.54 0.23
C PHE A 11 6.42 6.38 -1.29
N THR A 12 6.05 7.39 -2.07
CA THR A 12 6.23 7.43 -3.52
C THR A 12 6.96 8.69 -3.95
N GLN A 13 7.61 8.63 -5.11
CA GLN A 13 8.13 9.81 -5.79
C GLN A 13 8.29 9.53 -7.28
N ARG A 14 8.56 10.56 -8.07
CA ARG A 14 9.03 10.39 -9.45
C ARG A 14 10.55 10.30 -9.48
N ASP A 15 11.08 9.35 -10.26
CA ASP A 15 12.51 9.30 -10.54
C ASP A 15 12.95 10.37 -11.56
N GLY A 16 14.24 10.42 -11.90
CA GLY A 16 14.77 11.39 -12.87
C GLY A 16 14.23 11.25 -14.29
N GLU A 17 13.54 10.14 -14.60
CA GLU A 17 12.85 9.90 -15.87
C GLU A 17 11.34 10.18 -15.78
N GLY A 18 10.86 10.66 -14.62
CA GLY A 18 9.45 10.95 -14.38
C GLY A 18 8.59 9.72 -14.04
N ARG A 19 9.17 8.53 -13.91
CA ARG A 19 8.45 7.30 -13.56
C ARG A 19 8.08 7.33 -12.09
N MET A 20 6.85 6.95 -11.78
CA MET A 20 6.42 6.78 -10.40
C MET A 20 7.11 5.56 -9.79
N ILE A 21 7.84 5.78 -8.70
CA ILE A 21 8.49 4.73 -7.92
C ILE A 21 7.88 4.69 -6.52
N ASN A 22 7.64 3.47 -6.04
CA ASN A 22 7.31 3.20 -4.65
C ASN A 22 8.62 2.92 -3.90
N TRP A 23 8.64 3.19 -2.59
CA TRP A 23 9.80 2.93 -1.72
C TRP A 23 11.10 3.60 -2.19
N PRO A 24 11.10 4.93 -2.44
CA PRO A 24 12.28 5.62 -2.95
C PRO A 24 13.49 5.62 -1.98
N ARG A 25 14.36 4.61 -2.16
CA ARG A 25 15.71 4.40 -1.59
C ARG A 25 15.91 4.46 -0.06
N ASN A 26 16.74 3.52 0.41
CA ASN A 26 17.23 3.36 1.78
C ASN A 26 16.13 3.16 2.83
N ASN A 27 15.32 2.13 2.63
CA ASN A 27 14.70 1.44 3.76
C ASN A 27 15.72 0.39 4.24
N PRO A 28 16.52 0.65 5.30
CA PRO A 28 17.48 -0.32 5.82
C PRO A 28 16.80 -1.57 6.41
N GLY A 29 15.47 -1.65 6.38
CA GLY A 29 14.70 -2.75 6.95
C GLY A 29 14.78 -2.76 8.47
N VAL A 30 14.88 -1.58 9.10
CA VAL A 30 14.95 -1.50 10.56
C VAL A 30 13.56 -1.73 11.15
N ALA A 31 13.51 -2.31 12.36
CA ALA A 31 12.25 -2.63 13.03
C ALA A 31 11.31 -1.41 13.18
N THR A 32 11.85 -0.20 13.27
CA THR A 32 11.05 1.03 13.36
C THR A 32 10.31 1.39 12.06
N ASP A 33 10.73 0.85 10.92
CA ASP A 33 10.03 1.04 9.64
C ASP A 33 8.75 0.19 9.55
N TRP A 34 8.59 -0.82 10.41
CA TRP A 34 7.34 -1.59 10.52
C TRP A 34 6.14 -0.68 10.80
N GLY A 35 6.26 0.19 11.81
CA GLY A 35 5.20 1.14 12.16
C GLY A 35 4.90 2.15 11.04
N LYS A 36 5.92 2.53 10.26
CA LYS A 36 5.73 3.40 9.09
C LYS A 36 4.96 2.69 7.99
N GLY A 37 5.29 1.44 7.71
CA GLY A 37 4.56 0.61 6.75
C GLY A 37 3.08 0.49 7.07
N ILE A 38 2.75 0.27 8.35
CA ILE A 38 1.36 0.30 8.84
C ILE A 38 0.73 1.67 8.58
N GLY A 39 1.40 2.76 8.97
CA GLY A 39 0.89 4.12 8.78
C GLY A 39 0.65 4.50 7.32
N TYR A 40 1.52 4.07 6.40
CA TYR A 40 1.33 4.29 4.96
C TYR A 40 0.03 3.67 4.47
N PHE A 41 -0.31 2.47 4.92
CA PHE A 41 -1.56 1.83 4.53
C PHE A 41 -2.77 2.42 5.27
N GLU A 42 -2.71 2.48 6.60
CA GLU A 42 -3.86 2.81 7.46
C GLU A 42 -4.21 4.29 7.50
N HIS A 43 -3.29 5.18 7.12
CA HIS A 43 -3.54 6.61 7.05
C HIS A 43 -3.52 7.10 5.61
N GLU A 44 -2.41 6.94 4.90
CA GLU A 44 -2.26 7.58 3.59
C GLU A 44 -3.09 6.87 2.52
N VAL A 45 -2.93 5.55 2.36
CA VAL A 45 -3.71 4.78 1.37
C VAL A 45 -5.19 4.76 1.74
N ALA A 46 -5.55 4.66 3.03
CA ALA A 46 -6.94 4.74 3.47
C ALA A 46 -7.60 6.08 3.14
N GLU A 47 -6.90 7.21 3.37
CA GLU A 47 -7.38 8.54 3.01
C GLU A 47 -7.46 8.70 1.49
N LEU A 48 -6.44 8.26 0.75
CA LEU A 48 -6.46 8.24 -0.71
C LEU A 48 -7.65 7.42 -1.24
N ALA A 49 -7.94 6.26 -0.65
CA ALA A 49 -9.06 5.40 -1.04
C ALA A 49 -10.44 6.01 -0.72
N ALA A 50 -10.52 6.98 0.20
CA ALA A 50 -11.75 7.74 0.44
C ALA A 50 -12.02 8.76 -0.68
N ASN A 51 -10.97 9.25 -1.33
CA ASN A 51 -11.06 10.28 -2.37
C ASN A 51 -11.01 9.68 -3.78
N ASN A 52 -10.17 8.66 -3.99
CA ASN A 52 -9.86 8.05 -5.28
C ASN A 52 -9.41 6.59 -5.11
N GLU A 53 -10.36 5.67 -5.18
CA GLU A 53 -10.10 4.23 -5.03
C GLU A 53 -9.18 3.66 -6.11
N THR A 54 -9.15 4.23 -7.32
CA THR A 54 -8.26 3.78 -8.40
C THR A 54 -6.81 4.13 -8.13
N GLU A 55 -6.52 5.34 -7.63
CA GLU A 55 -5.16 5.72 -7.25
C GLU A 55 -4.67 4.92 -6.04
N ALA A 56 -5.54 4.67 -5.05
CA ALA A 56 -5.23 3.79 -3.92
C ALA A 56 -4.97 2.34 -4.37
N PHE A 57 -5.75 1.83 -5.32
CA PHE A 57 -5.55 0.50 -5.92
C PHE A 57 -4.13 0.40 -6.51
N HIS A 58 -3.74 1.34 -7.36
CA HIS A 58 -2.39 1.37 -7.94
C HIS A 58 -1.32 1.54 -6.86
N ALA A 59 -1.56 2.34 -5.82
CA ALA A 59 -0.60 2.50 -4.72
C ALA A 59 -0.26 1.16 -4.05
N ILE A 60 -1.27 0.32 -3.80
CA ILE A 60 -1.12 -1.01 -3.18
C ILE A 60 -0.45 -1.98 -4.14
N GLU A 61 -0.95 -2.07 -5.38
CA GLU A 61 -0.42 -2.97 -6.41
C GLU A 61 1.08 -2.72 -6.64
N PHE A 62 1.46 -1.46 -6.89
CA PHE A 62 2.85 -1.11 -7.14
C PHE A 62 3.73 -1.11 -5.89
N ALA A 63 3.15 -0.97 -4.69
CA ALA A 63 3.88 -1.16 -3.44
C ALA A 63 4.34 -2.62 -3.27
N ILE A 64 3.48 -3.59 -3.61
CA ILE A 64 3.80 -5.02 -3.53
C ILE A 64 4.84 -5.40 -4.60
N ILE A 65 4.61 -4.96 -5.84
CA ILE A 65 5.50 -5.29 -6.98
C ILE A 65 6.86 -4.57 -6.86
N GLY A 66 6.86 -3.34 -6.34
CA GLY A 66 8.04 -2.47 -6.29
C GLY A 66 9.16 -2.93 -5.36
N MET A 67 8.91 -3.87 -4.43
CA MET A 67 9.93 -4.34 -3.48
C MET A 67 10.96 -5.31 -4.07
N GLY A 68 10.66 -5.99 -5.18
CA GLY A 68 11.50 -7.07 -5.69
C GLY A 68 12.47 -6.70 -6.81
N GLY A 69 12.25 -5.59 -7.51
CA GLY A 69 12.98 -5.22 -8.75
C GLY A 69 12.84 -6.24 -9.91
N ARG A 70 12.27 -7.42 -9.64
CA ARG A 70 11.94 -8.52 -10.55
C ARG A 70 10.62 -9.11 -10.08
N TYR A 71 9.65 -9.15 -10.99
CA TYR A 71 8.33 -9.75 -10.78
C TYR A 71 8.00 -10.60 -12.00
N THR A 72 7.23 -11.68 -11.82
CA THR A 72 6.70 -12.47 -12.93
C THR A 72 5.22 -12.13 -13.14
N CYS A 73 4.60 -12.71 -14.17
CA CYS A 73 3.16 -12.59 -14.37
C CYS A 73 2.34 -13.14 -13.19
N LEU A 74 2.90 -14.06 -12.39
CA LEU A 74 2.24 -14.59 -11.20
C LEU A 74 2.13 -13.52 -10.10
N GLU A 75 3.22 -12.86 -9.75
CA GLU A 75 3.22 -11.81 -8.72
C GLU A 75 2.39 -10.60 -9.15
N MET A 76 2.37 -10.25 -10.44
CA MET A 76 1.52 -9.17 -10.94
C MET A 76 0.03 -9.46 -10.70
N GLY A 77 -0.47 -10.62 -11.14
CA GLY A 77 -1.88 -10.98 -10.96
C GLY A 77 -2.27 -11.18 -9.48
N PHE A 78 -1.34 -11.66 -8.66
CA PHE A 78 -1.53 -11.78 -7.21
C PHE A 78 -1.64 -10.40 -6.56
N ALA A 79 -0.72 -9.49 -6.85
CA ALA A 79 -0.72 -8.12 -6.32
C ALA A 79 -1.98 -7.35 -6.73
N GLU A 80 -2.40 -7.48 -8.00
CA GLU A 80 -3.67 -6.90 -8.48
C GLU A 80 -4.86 -7.41 -7.66
N SER A 81 -4.96 -8.72 -7.43
CA SER A 81 -6.07 -9.31 -6.69
C SER A 81 -6.08 -8.87 -5.22
N VAL A 82 -4.90 -8.81 -4.58
CA VAL A 82 -4.75 -8.29 -3.21
C VAL A 82 -5.16 -6.82 -3.14
N ALA A 83 -4.75 -5.99 -4.09
CA ALA A 83 -5.11 -4.58 -4.14
C ALA A 83 -6.64 -4.40 -4.28
N ARG A 84 -7.31 -5.18 -5.13
CA ARG A 84 -8.79 -5.16 -5.25
C ARG A 84 -9.46 -5.52 -3.91
N ALA A 85 -9.00 -6.58 -3.24
CA ALA A 85 -9.53 -7.00 -1.95
C ALA A 85 -9.32 -5.93 -0.86
N ALA A 86 -8.14 -5.31 -0.83
CA ALA A 86 -7.82 -4.23 0.08
C ALA A 86 -8.71 -3.01 -0.11
N ILE A 87 -9.03 -2.61 -1.35
CA ILE A 87 -9.97 -1.50 -1.62
C ILE A 87 -11.36 -1.83 -1.10
N ILE A 88 -11.84 -3.06 -1.25
CA ILE A 88 -13.11 -3.51 -0.65
C ILE A 88 -13.05 -3.37 0.87
N GLY A 89 -11.95 -3.82 1.49
CA GLY A 89 -11.73 -3.68 2.93
C GLY A 89 -11.73 -2.23 3.40
N LEU A 90 -10.99 -1.34 2.73
CA LEU A 90 -10.95 0.10 3.04
C LEU A 90 -12.33 0.75 2.90
N ARG A 91 -13.10 0.38 1.87
CA ARG A 91 -14.47 0.83 1.68
C ARG A 91 -15.39 0.34 2.80
N ALA A 92 -15.25 -0.92 3.22
CA ALA A 92 -16.03 -1.50 4.30
C ALA A 92 -15.71 -0.86 5.65
N MET A 93 -14.41 -0.67 5.96
CA MET A 93 -13.95 -0.02 7.19
C MET A 93 -14.42 1.43 7.30
N ARG A 94 -14.44 2.18 6.18
CA ARG A 94 -15.03 3.53 6.13
C ARG A 94 -16.52 3.54 6.48
N ASN A 95 -17.21 2.43 6.28
CA ASN A 95 -18.61 2.23 6.66
C ASN A 95 -18.77 1.56 8.05
N GLY A 96 -17.71 1.50 8.85
CA GLY A 96 -17.76 1.03 10.23
C GLY A 96 -17.57 -0.47 10.41
N VAL A 97 -17.14 -1.20 9.38
CA VAL A 97 -16.74 -2.61 9.55
C VAL A 97 -15.45 -2.70 10.35
N GLU A 98 -15.43 -3.60 11.33
CA GLU A 98 -14.26 -3.81 12.18
C GLU A 98 -13.07 -4.34 11.37
N ARG A 99 -11.87 -3.95 11.81
CA ARG A 99 -10.62 -4.44 11.26
C ARG A 99 -10.46 -5.93 11.57
N PHE A 100 -9.96 -6.69 10.59
CA PHE A 100 -9.52 -8.06 10.82
C PHE A 100 -8.23 -8.08 11.64
N GLU A 101 -8.25 -8.78 12.77
CA GLU A 101 -7.05 -9.12 13.54
C GLU A 101 -6.80 -10.63 13.39
N PRO A 102 -5.61 -11.03 12.90
CA PRO A 102 -5.27 -12.45 12.88
C PRO A 102 -5.22 -12.97 14.32
N ASN A 103 -5.59 -14.24 14.51
CA ASN A 103 -5.31 -14.90 15.78
C ASN A 103 -3.80 -14.81 16.04
N ASN A 104 -3.41 -14.34 17.22
CA ASN A 104 -2.01 -14.41 17.64
C ASN A 104 -1.61 -15.88 17.54
N PHE A 105 -0.72 -16.19 16.59
CA PHE A 105 -0.06 -17.48 16.59
C PHE A 105 0.98 -17.38 17.70
N ASP A 106 0.55 -17.67 18.93
CA ASP A 106 1.45 -17.95 20.05
C ASP A 106 2.12 -19.29 19.73
N GLY A 107 3.12 -19.25 18.85
CA GLY A 107 3.94 -20.42 18.55
C GLY A 107 4.71 -20.80 19.81
N GLU A 108 4.27 -21.88 20.48
CA GLU A 108 5.16 -22.77 21.24
C GLU A 108 6.14 -23.49 20.30
#